data_AF-A0A3P7EAB1-F1
#
_entry.id   AF-A0A3P7EAB1-F1
#
_cell.length_a   1.000
_cell.length_b   1.000
_cell.length_c   1.000
_cell.angle_alpha   90.00
_cell.angle_beta   90.00
_cell.angle_gamma   90.00
#
_symmetry.space_group_name_H-M   'P 1'
#
loop_
_entity.id
_entity.type
_entity.pdbx_description
1 polymer ?
#
loop_
_entity_poly.entity_id
_entity_poly.type
_entity_poly.pdbx_seq_one_letter_code
_entity_poly.pdbx_strand_id
1 'polypeptide(L)'
;MSQQVKSVFERTAIYFGKYLNRSNLIFILGFFVSSVATRWNVLLQNMGFIESLALFVSGCVQGEDEESRMCRRTIVRNACLAQCLVLRNISVRIRKRFPTMSTLVEAGFMTKKELEKFESFEIPYDKYWLPITWSVTHVLDARKSGKVINDLEMSKLVDELRVFKDCLQTLINYDWVPLPLVYPQVITISVYFYFIVCLFARQHFLPAVKNDLEFHFDTVLPVMTMVEFLFYVGWMKVAMNLLNSFGEDDDDLDCSFFIDKNLATGLYIVDIYRNVVPNLHSPTHDSFSASFEKS
;
A
#
# COMPACT_ATOMS: atom_id res chain seq x y z
N MET A 1 -21.70 -35.38 -36.47
CA MET A 1 -20.45 -35.97 -35.94
C MET A 1 -20.46 -37.46 -36.24
N SER A 2 -19.39 -38.04 -36.81
CA SER A 2 -19.33 -39.49 -37.01
C SER A 2 -19.34 -40.20 -35.64
N GLN A 3 -19.88 -41.43 -35.57
CA GLN A 3 -19.90 -42.21 -34.33
C GLN A 3 -18.49 -42.39 -33.73
N GLN A 4 -17.47 -42.50 -34.58
CA GLN A 4 -16.07 -42.56 -34.17
C GLN A 4 -15.62 -41.29 -33.44
N VAL A 5 -15.89 -40.11 -34.00
CA VAL A 5 -15.52 -38.82 -33.37
C VAL A 5 -16.24 -38.65 -32.03
N LYS A 6 -17.53 -39.04 -31.94
CA LYS A 6 -18.26 -39.02 -30.67
C LYS A 6 -17.58 -39.88 -29.62
N SER A 7 -17.21 -41.11 -29.97
CA SER A 7 -16.57 -42.04 -29.06
C SER A 7 -15.18 -41.57 -28.60
N VAL A 8 -14.38 -40.98 -29.50
CA VAL A 8 -13.07 -40.42 -29.14
C VAL A 8 -13.25 -39.26 -28.16
N PHE A 9 -14.15 -38.33 -28.47
CA PHE A 9 -14.45 -37.19 -27.63
C PHE A 9 -14.91 -37.60 -26.22
N GLU A 10 -15.82 -38.56 -26.12
CA GLU A 10 -16.32 -39.11 -24.85
C GLU A 10 -15.19 -39.73 -24.01
N ARG A 11 -14.31 -40.53 -24.62
CA ARG A 11 -13.14 -41.10 -23.94
C ARG A 11 -12.19 -40.01 -23.43
N THR A 12 -11.94 -38.98 -24.24
CA THR A 12 -11.09 -37.84 -23.88
C THR A 12 -11.67 -37.04 -22.72
N ALA A 13 -12.97 -36.76 -22.74
CA ALA A 13 -13.67 -36.06 -21.66
C ALA A 13 -13.62 -36.83 -20.33
N ILE A 14 -13.90 -38.14 -20.36
CA ILE A 14 -13.81 -39.01 -19.17
C ILE A 14 -12.38 -39.06 -18.63
N TYR A 15 -11.38 -39.17 -19.52
CA TYR A 15 -9.97 -39.16 -19.13
C TYR A 15 -9.62 -37.85 -18.41
N PHE A 16 -9.92 -36.70 -19.00
CA PHE A 16 -9.63 -35.41 -18.40
C PHE A 16 -10.39 -35.18 -17.09
N GLY A 17 -11.67 -35.56 -17.02
CA GLY A 17 -12.47 -35.47 -15.79
C GLY A 17 -11.89 -36.27 -14.63
N LYS A 18 -11.28 -37.43 -14.91
CA LYS A 18 -10.61 -38.25 -13.89
C LYS A 18 -9.37 -37.57 -13.28
N TYR A 19 -8.62 -36.80 -14.07
CA TYR A 19 -7.39 -36.14 -13.62
C TYR A 19 -7.59 -34.67 -13.22
N LEU A 20 -8.79 -34.13 -13.40
CA LEU A 20 -9.13 -32.76 -13.00
C LEU A 20 -9.17 -32.65 -11.47
N ASN A 21 -8.08 -32.15 -10.88
CA ASN A 21 -7.97 -32.00 -9.43
C ASN A 21 -8.22 -30.55 -8.99
N ARG A 22 -9.45 -30.29 -8.52
CA ARG A 22 -9.87 -28.98 -7.99
C ARG A 22 -9.05 -28.57 -6.75
N SER A 23 -8.68 -29.51 -5.89
CA SER A 23 -7.95 -29.21 -4.65
C SER A 23 -6.57 -28.61 -4.91
N ASN A 24 -5.88 -29.11 -5.94
CA ASN A 24 -4.58 -28.55 -6.36
C ASN A 24 -4.72 -27.09 -6.80
N LEU A 25 -5.77 -26.76 -7.55
CA LEU A 25 -6.01 -25.37 -7.98
C LEU A 25 -6.27 -24.45 -6.79
N ILE A 26 -7.15 -24.86 -5.86
CA ILE A 26 -7.46 -24.10 -4.64
C ILE A 26 -6.17 -23.84 -3.85
N PHE A 27 -5.35 -24.86 -3.66
CA PHE A 27 -4.12 -24.75 -2.88
C PHE A 27 -3.14 -23.74 -3.47
N ILE A 28 -2.82 -23.87 -4.77
CA ILE A 28 -1.83 -23.02 -5.43
C ILE A 28 -2.37 -21.58 -5.57
N LEU A 29 -3.66 -21.41 -5.90
CA LEU A 29 -4.30 -20.09 -5.94
C LEU A 29 -4.34 -19.43 -4.56
N GLY A 30 -4.71 -20.19 -3.52
CA GLY A 30 -4.78 -19.70 -2.15
C GLY A 30 -3.42 -19.26 -1.61
N PHE A 31 -2.36 -20.02 -1.91
CA PHE A 31 -0.99 -19.63 -1.58
C PHE A 31 -0.58 -18.33 -2.27
N PHE A 32 -0.85 -18.21 -3.57
CA PHE A 32 -0.54 -16.99 -4.33
C PHE A 32 -1.28 -15.76 -3.80
N VAL A 33 -2.59 -15.86 -3.60
CA VAL A 33 -3.40 -14.75 -3.09
C VAL A 33 -2.91 -14.33 -1.71
N SER A 34 -2.64 -15.28 -0.82
CA SER A 34 -2.11 -15.00 0.53
C SER A 34 -0.75 -14.29 0.47
N SER A 35 0.12 -14.69 -0.46
CA SER A 35 1.43 -14.06 -0.66
C SER A 35 1.30 -12.62 -1.12
N VAL A 36 0.43 -12.36 -2.10
CA VAL A 36 0.18 -11.00 -2.60
C VAL A 36 -0.47 -10.13 -1.53
N ALA A 37 -1.52 -10.62 -0.88
CA ALA A 37 -2.24 -9.89 0.17
C ALA A 37 -1.32 -9.53 1.35
N THR A 38 -0.41 -10.43 1.74
CA THR A 38 0.58 -10.14 2.79
C THR A 38 1.51 -9.00 2.37
N ARG A 39 2.02 -9.03 1.12
CA ARG A 39 2.88 -7.95 0.63
C ARG A 39 2.14 -6.62 0.57
N TRP A 40 0.90 -6.63 0.07
CA TRP A 40 0.06 -5.44 0.02
C TRP A 40 -0.16 -4.83 1.41
N ASN A 41 -0.46 -5.65 2.42
CA ASN A 41 -0.61 -5.18 3.79
C ASN A 41 0.67 -4.54 4.34
N VAL A 42 1.84 -5.13 4.08
CA VAL A 42 3.12 -4.55 4.52
C VAL A 42 3.37 -3.21 3.83
N LEU A 43 3.10 -3.08 2.53
CA LEU A 43 3.21 -1.82 1.81
C LEU A 43 2.30 -0.75 2.43
N LEU A 44 1.03 -1.07 2.68
CA LEU A 44 0.07 -0.15 3.26
C LEU A 44 0.48 0.33 4.67
N GLN A 45 0.95 -0.58 5.52
CA GLN A 45 1.42 -0.26 6.87
C GLN A 45 2.69 0.61 6.88
N ASN A 46 3.46 0.60 5.79
CA ASN A 46 4.73 1.31 5.66
C ASN A 46 4.67 2.51 4.70
N MET A 47 3.47 3.02 4.38
CA MET A 47 3.33 4.21 3.54
C MET A 47 4.04 5.45 4.13
N GLY A 48 4.28 5.47 5.45
CA GLY A 48 4.96 6.58 6.12
C GLY A 48 3.99 7.72 6.43
N PHE A 49 3.05 7.48 7.33
CA PHE A 49 2.15 8.53 7.85
C PHE A 49 2.97 9.55 8.65
N ILE A 50 2.74 10.84 8.38
CA ILE A 50 3.53 11.94 8.95
C ILE A 50 3.15 12.25 10.41
N GLU A 51 1.95 11.86 10.82
CA GLU A 51 1.29 12.35 12.01
C GLU A 51 2.10 12.06 13.27
N SER A 52 2.66 10.85 13.42
CA SER A 52 3.51 10.51 14.57
C SER A 52 4.70 11.47 14.67
N LEU A 53 5.49 11.57 13.60
CA LEU A 53 6.64 12.45 13.55
C LEU A 53 6.24 13.92 13.81
N ALA A 54 5.18 14.40 13.17
CA ALA A 54 4.72 15.78 13.32
C ALA A 54 4.28 16.09 14.77
N LEU A 55 3.59 15.16 15.44
CA LEU A 55 3.18 15.31 16.84
C LEU A 55 4.39 15.42 17.77
N PHE A 56 5.39 14.55 17.60
CA PHE A 56 6.63 14.62 18.39
C PHE A 56 7.41 15.91 18.09
N VAL A 57 7.53 16.32 16.83
CA VAL A 57 8.17 17.59 16.45
C VAL A 57 7.45 18.78 17.07
N SER A 58 6.12 18.81 17.04
CA SER A 58 5.30 19.88 17.62
C SER A 58 5.47 19.98 19.14
N GLY A 59 5.49 18.83 19.82
CA GLY A 59 5.56 18.72 21.28
C GLY A 59 6.96 18.88 21.87
N CYS A 60 8.02 18.47 21.18
CA CYS A 60 9.39 18.48 21.71
C CYS A 60 10.21 19.71 21.27
N VAL A 61 9.92 20.30 20.10
CA VAL A 61 10.62 21.51 19.65
C VAL A 61 9.87 22.75 20.15
N GLN A 62 10.34 23.29 21.28
CA GLN A 62 9.78 24.45 21.95
C GLN A 62 10.15 25.77 21.27
N GLY A 63 9.38 26.81 21.59
CA GLY A 63 9.56 28.17 21.08
C GLY A 63 8.43 28.62 20.15
N GLU A 64 7.94 29.83 20.40
CA GLU A 64 6.95 30.55 19.58
C GLU A 64 7.61 31.55 18.63
N ASP A 65 8.94 31.66 18.68
CA ASP A 65 9.71 32.47 17.74
C ASP A 65 9.73 31.85 16.34
N GLU A 66 9.95 32.70 15.34
CA GLU A 66 9.95 32.29 13.93
C GLU A 66 11.01 31.23 13.63
N GLU A 67 12.16 31.24 14.32
CA GLU A 67 13.22 30.26 14.10
C GLU A 67 12.78 28.86 14.57
N SER A 68 12.17 28.76 15.75
CA SER A 68 11.58 27.52 16.28
C SER A 68 10.44 27.01 15.39
N ARG A 69 9.55 27.91 14.96
CA ARG A 69 8.48 27.59 14.00
C ARG A 69 9.04 27.05 12.68
N MET A 70 10.05 27.70 12.12
CA MET A 70 10.68 27.27 10.87
C MET A 70 11.47 25.97 11.02
N CYS A 71 12.09 25.71 12.17
CA CYS A 71 12.73 24.43 12.49
C CYS A 71 11.71 23.28 12.39
N ARG A 72 10.57 23.40 13.07
CA ARG A 72 9.50 22.39 13.04
C ARG A 72 8.97 22.13 11.62
N ARG A 73 8.62 23.21 10.90
CA ARG A 73 8.13 23.12 9.52
C ARG A 73 9.15 22.46 8.59
N THR A 74 10.43 22.76 8.77
CA THR A 74 11.52 22.22 7.95
C THR A 74 11.71 20.72 8.18
N ILE A 75 11.68 20.24 9.44
CA ILE A 75 11.78 18.81 9.75
C ILE A 75 10.64 18.03 9.06
N VAL A 76 9.39 18.48 9.22
CA VAL A 76 8.23 17.83 8.59
C VAL A 76 8.31 17.86 7.07
N ARG A 77 8.64 19.02 6.48
CA ARG A 77 8.76 19.16 5.03
C ARG A 77 9.87 18.26 4.48
N ASN A 78 11.01 18.15 5.17
CA ASN A 78 12.11 17.29 4.77
C ASN A 78 11.73 15.80 4.83
N ALA A 79 10.95 15.36 5.82
CA ALA A 79 10.39 14.01 5.85
C ALA A 79 9.46 13.76 4.65
N CYS A 80 8.54 14.70 4.37
CA CYS A 80 7.66 14.62 3.20
C CYS A 80 8.45 14.63 1.87
N LEU A 81 9.54 15.40 1.80
CA LEU A 81 10.43 15.41 0.65
C LEU A 81 11.11 14.05 0.43
N ALA A 82 11.63 13.43 1.51
CA ALA A 82 12.18 12.08 1.42
C ALA A 82 11.13 11.09 0.90
N GLN A 83 9.89 11.18 1.39
CA GLN A 83 8.78 10.38 0.90
C GLN A 83 8.48 10.61 -0.59
N CYS A 84 8.45 11.87 -1.04
CA CYS A 84 8.26 12.19 -2.47
C CYS A 84 9.39 11.63 -3.34
N LEU A 85 10.65 11.70 -2.89
CA LEU A 85 11.79 11.12 -3.61
C LEU A 85 11.64 9.61 -3.77
N VAL A 86 11.23 8.90 -2.72
CA VAL A 86 10.97 7.45 -2.77
C VAL A 86 9.79 7.12 -3.67
N LEU A 87 8.65 7.80 -3.49
CA LEU A 87 7.45 7.55 -4.28
C LEU A 87 7.63 7.89 -5.76
N ARG A 88 8.46 8.88 -6.10
CA ARG A 88 8.84 9.19 -7.49
C ARG A 88 9.62 8.06 -8.17
N ASN A 89 10.37 7.28 -7.38
CA ASN A 89 11.10 6.12 -7.90
C ASN A 89 10.18 4.91 -8.10
N ILE A 90 9.19 4.67 -7.23
CA ILE A 90 8.37 3.45 -7.28
C ILE A 90 6.98 3.62 -7.93
N SER A 91 6.41 4.83 -7.92
CA SER A 91 5.08 5.11 -8.49
C SER A 91 5.16 5.87 -9.81
N VAL A 92 4.53 5.31 -10.84
CA VAL A 92 4.45 5.93 -12.18
C VAL A 92 3.67 7.25 -12.12
N ARG A 93 2.56 7.28 -11.36
CA ARG A 93 1.74 8.48 -11.16
C ARG A 93 2.56 9.64 -10.56
N ILE A 94 3.32 9.35 -9.50
CA ILE A 94 4.17 10.36 -8.84
C ILE A 94 5.32 10.81 -9.75
N ARG A 95 5.91 9.88 -10.52
CA ARG A 95 6.95 10.22 -11.49
C ARG A 95 6.45 11.16 -12.58
N LYS A 96 5.22 10.97 -13.07
CA LYS A 96 4.59 11.88 -14.04
C LYS A 96 4.24 13.23 -13.42
N ARG A 97 3.79 13.25 -12.16
CA ARG A 97 3.51 14.50 -11.42
C ARG A 97 4.77 15.32 -11.14
N PHE A 98 5.86 14.65 -10.75
CA PHE A 98 7.13 15.29 -10.43
C PHE A 98 8.27 14.78 -11.33
N PRO A 99 8.27 15.13 -12.63
CA PRO A 99 9.27 14.63 -13.57
C PRO A 99 10.68 15.11 -13.23
N THR A 100 10.82 16.32 -12.71
CA THR A 100 12.12 16.96 -12.40
C THR A 100 12.17 17.44 -10.96
N MET A 101 13.38 17.67 -10.44
CA MET A 101 13.55 18.18 -9.08
C MET A 101 12.99 19.61 -8.91
N SER A 102 12.95 20.41 -9.98
CA SER A 102 12.32 21.73 -9.98
C SER A 102 10.82 21.68 -9.66
N THR A 103 10.10 20.65 -10.13
CA THR A 103 8.68 20.50 -9.81
C THR A 103 8.41 20.22 -8.33
N LEU A 104 9.36 19.58 -7.61
CA LEU A 104 9.28 19.44 -6.15
C LEU A 104 9.49 20.79 -5.44
N VAL A 105 10.27 21.69 -6.04
CA VAL A 105 10.44 23.05 -5.53
C VAL A 105 9.18 23.87 -5.73
N GLU A 106 8.60 23.82 -6.92
CA GLU A 106 7.35 24.51 -7.26
C GLU A 106 6.17 24.04 -6.39
N ALA A 107 6.10 22.74 -6.09
CA ALA A 107 5.09 22.17 -5.20
C ALA A 107 5.37 22.38 -3.70
N GLY A 108 6.51 22.99 -3.32
CA GLY A 108 6.83 23.33 -1.94
C GLY A 108 7.36 22.19 -1.08
N PHE A 109 7.75 21.04 -1.66
CA PHE A 109 8.42 19.96 -0.94
C PHE A 109 9.89 20.29 -0.66
N MET A 110 10.53 21.08 -1.51
CA MET A 110 11.93 21.48 -1.37
C MET A 110 12.09 22.97 -1.63
N THR A 111 13.02 23.64 -0.96
CA THR A 111 13.40 25.02 -1.30
C THR A 111 14.49 25.04 -2.37
N LYS A 112 14.68 26.17 -3.06
CA LYS A 112 15.77 26.33 -4.04
C LYS A 112 17.16 26.09 -3.42
N LYS A 113 17.38 26.58 -2.19
CA LYS A 113 18.64 26.38 -1.46
C LYS A 113 18.90 24.91 -1.13
N GLU A 114 17.84 24.19 -0.77
CA GLU A 114 17.96 22.76 -0.52
C GLU A 114 18.19 21.98 -1.81
N LEU A 115 17.62 22.41 -2.93
CA LEU A 115 17.92 21.82 -4.23
C LEU A 115 19.39 21.98 -4.59
N GLU A 116 19.93 23.20 -4.49
CA GLU A 116 21.35 23.47 -4.71
C GLU A 116 22.23 22.57 -3.81
N LYS A 117 21.86 22.45 -2.53
CA LYS A 117 22.59 21.60 -1.59
C LYS A 117 22.45 20.12 -1.95
N PHE A 118 21.26 19.67 -2.33
CA PHE A 118 20.98 18.30 -2.75
C PHE A 118 21.81 17.92 -3.97
N GLU A 119 21.86 18.80 -4.98
CA GLU A 119 22.61 18.62 -6.22
C GLU A 119 24.12 18.67 -6.01
N SER A 120 24.61 19.45 -5.04
CA SER A 120 26.04 19.53 -4.71
C SER A 120 26.68 18.19 -4.29
N PHE A 121 25.87 17.20 -3.88
CA PHE A 121 26.36 15.86 -3.55
C PHE A 121 26.28 14.94 -4.76
N GLU A 122 27.45 14.61 -5.33
CA GLU A 122 27.58 13.61 -6.40
C GLU A 122 27.84 12.23 -5.81
N ILE A 123 26.81 11.39 -5.82
CA ILE A 123 26.93 9.96 -5.50
C ILE A 123 26.14 9.14 -6.53
N PRO A 124 26.56 7.92 -6.85
CA PRO A 124 25.90 7.08 -7.86
C PRO A 124 24.62 6.39 -7.36
N TYR A 125 24.18 6.70 -6.14
CA TYR A 125 23.05 6.04 -5.46
C TYR A 125 21.96 7.05 -5.08
N ASP A 126 20.75 6.55 -4.81
CA ASP A 126 19.62 7.37 -4.40
C ASP A 126 19.91 8.17 -3.11
N LYS A 127 19.48 9.44 -3.12
CA LYS A 127 19.74 10.43 -2.05
C LYS A 127 18.50 10.74 -1.18
N TYR A 128 17.48 9.87 -1.17
CA TYR A 128 16.25 10.10 -0.42
C TYR A 128 16.47 10.22 1.11
N TRP A 129 17.59 9.67 1.61
CA TRP A 129 17.99 9.75 3.02
C TRP A 129 18.52 11.14 3.40
N LEU A 130 18.92 11.97 2.43
CA LEU A 130 19.58 13.25 2.70
C LEU A 130 18.67 14.26 3.44
N PRO A 131 17.38 14.45 3.07
CA PRO A 131 16.45 15.25 3.86
C PRO A 131 16.21 14.73 5.28
N ILE A 132 16.26 13.40 5.50
CA ILE A 132 16.17 12.82 6.85
C ILE A 132 17.41 13.21 7.65
N THR A 133 18.60 13.12 7.07
CA THR A 133 19.85 13.58 7.72
C THR A 133 19.80 15.07 8.07
N TRP A 134 19.29 15.93 7.18
CA TRP A 134 19.11 17.35 7.49
C TRP A 134 18.17 17.55 8.69
N SER A 135 17.08 16.78 8.74
CA SER A 135 16.13 16.82 9.86
C SER A 135 16.77 16.40 11.18
N VAL A 136 17.59 15.35 11.18
CA VAL A 136 18.37 14.94 12.36
C VAL A 136 19.31 16.07 12.80
N THR A 137 20.01 16.72 11.86
CA THR A 137 20.86 17.88 12.19
C THR A 137 20.05 19.02 12.81
N HIS A 138 18.87 19.34 12.28
CA HIS A 138 17.98 20.36 12.85
C HIS A 138 17.55 20.01 14.28
N VAL A 139 17.26 18.74 14.57
CA VAL A 139 16.94 18.28 15.94
C VAL A 139 18.13 18.46 16.87
N LEU A 140 19.34 18.08 16.43
CA LEU A 140 20.57 18.24 17.21
C LEU A 140 20.88 19.72 17.50
N ASP A 141 20.69 20.59 16.51
CA ASP A 141 20.92 22.03 16.68
C ASP A 141 19.82 22.70 17.53
N ALA A 142 18.58 22.23 17.43
CA ALA A 142 17.50 22.63 18.32
C ALA A 142 17.80 22.25 19.78
N ARG A 143 18.44 21.10 20.01
CA ARG A 143 18.90 20.71 21.35
C ARG A 143 20.04 21.60 21.87
N LYS A 144 21.04 21.90 21.04
CA LYS A 144 22.15 22.80 21.40
C LYS A 144 21.70 24.23 21.71
N SER A 145 20.68 24.71 21.01
CA SER A 145 20.08 26.04 21.22
C SER A 145 19.05 26.08 22.36
N GLY A 146 18.80 24.97 23.04
CA GLY A 146 17.86 24.89 24.16
C GLY A 146 16.38 24.87 23.76
N LYS A 147 16.07 24.70 22.48
CA LYS A 147 14.69 24.55 21.96
C LYS A 147 14.12 23.16 22.18
N VAL A 148 14.97 22.14 22.26
CA VAL A 148 14.63 20.82 22.80
C VAL A 148 15.14 20.73 24.22
N ILE A 149 14.28 20.38 25.17
CA ILE A 149 14.53 20.60 26.60
C ILE A 149 15.64 19.68 27.11
N ASN A 150 15.58 18.40 26.73
CA ASN A 150 16.43 17.35 27.28
C ASN A 150 16.82 16.33 26.21
N ASP A 151 17.81 15.49 26.55
CA ASP A 151 18.35 14.49 25.63
C ASP A 151 17.35 13.36 25.34
N LEU A 152 16.38 13.13 26.23
CA LEU A 152 15.32 12.14 26.02
C LEU A 152 14.37 12.57 24.89
N GLU A 153 13.92 13.83 24.89
CA GLU A 153 13.11 14.40 23.81
C GLU A 153 13.86 14.42 22.48
N MET A 154 15.15 14.80 22.52
CA MET A 154 16.02 14.80 21.34
C MET A 154 16.17 13.37 20.78
N SER A 155 16.45 12.38 21.63
CA SER A 155 16.52 10.97 21.21
C SER A 155 15.21 10.50 20.62
N LYS A 156 14.07 10.85 21.23
CA LYS A 156 12.75 10.45 20.75
C LYS A 156 12.44 11.03 19.36
N LEU A 157 12.81 12.29 19.11
CA LEU A 157 12.69 12.91 17.78
C LEU A 157 13.53 12.18 16.73
N VAL A 158 14.77 11.82 17.07
CA VAL A 158 15.65 11.05 16.17
C VAL A 158 15.08 9.65 15.89
N ASP A 159 14.50 9.00 16.91
CA ASP A 159 13.84 7.70 16.73
C ASP A 159 12.62 7.79 15.81
N GLU A 160 11.79 8.83 15.91
CA GLU A 160 10.65 9.01 15.00
C GLU A 160 11.09 9.27 13.55
N LEU A 161 12.17 10.03 13.35
CA LEU A 161 12.78 10.21 12.04
C LEU A 161 13.31 8.88 11.48
N ARG A 162 13.91 8.04 12.34
CA ARG A 162 14.37 6.70 11.97
C ARG A 162 13.21 5.80 11.56
N VAL A 163 12.14 5.75 12.35
CA VAL A 163 10.93 4.97 12.06
C VAL A 163 10.32 5.39 10.72
N PHE A 164 10.19 6.70 10.48
CA PHE A 164 9.69 7.21 9.21
C PHE A 164 10.58 6.78 8.03
N LYS A 165 11.90 6.89 8.17
CA LYS A 165 12.86 6.41 7.18
C LYS A 165 12.77 4.90 6.95
N ASP A 166 12.52 4.11 8.00
CA ASP A 166 12.39 2.65 7.91
C ASP A 166 11.12 2.23 7.18
N CYS A 167 10.01 2.98 7.33
CA CYS A 167 8.83 2.83 6.48
C CYS A 167 9.18 3.03 5.01
N LEU A 168 9.86 4.13 4.67
CA LEU A 168 10.27 4.40 3.29
C LEU A 168 11.23 3.33 2.73
N GLN A 169 12.20 2.88 3.54
CA GLN A 169 13.10 1.78 3.17
C GLN A 169 12.32 0.50 2.86
N THR A 170 11.27 0.20 3.63
CA THR A 170 10.43 -0.97 3.40
C THR A 170 9.77 -0.89 2.03
N LEU A 171 9.24 0.28 1.63
CA LEU A 171 8.68 0.46 0.29
C LEU A 171 9.72 0.20 -0.81
N ILE A 172 10.92 0.77 -0.67
CA ILE A 172 12.03 0.56 -1.62
C ILE A 172 12.41 -0.92 -1.72
N ASN A 173 12.49 -1.62 -0.59
CA ASN A 173 12.87 -3.03 -0.57
C ASN A 173 11.85 -3.90 -1.32
N TYR A 174 10.56 -3.57 -1.23
CA TYR A 174 9.50 -4.30 -1.90
C TYR A 174 9.42 -4.00 -3.40
N ASP A 175 9.80 -2.79 -3.82
CA ASP A 175 9.98 -2.43 -5.23
C ASP A 175 11.24 -3.09 -5.82
N TRP A 176 12.35 -3.07 -5.07
CA TRP A 176 13.63 -3.67 -5.49
C TRP A 176 13.55 -5.19 -5.62
N VAL A 177 12.82 -5.85 -4.72
CA VAL A 177 12.57 -7.30 -4.75
C VAL A 177 11.08 -7.56 -4.98
N PRO A 178 10.61 -7.49 -6.25
CA PRO A 178 9.24 -7.79 -6.60
C PRO A 178 8.96 -9.30 -6.50
N LEU A 179 7.67 -9.68 -6.51
CA LEU A 179 7.31 -11.09 -6.67
C LEU A 179 7.82 -11.61 -8.02
N PRO A 180 8.49 -12.77 -8.07
CA PRO A 180 8.98 -13.33 -9.32
C PRO A 180 7.84 -13.50 -10.33
N LEU A 181 8.04 -13.04 -11.56
CA LEU A 181 7.01 -13.03 -12.61
C LEU A 181 6.40 -14.42 -12.88
N VAL A 182 7.17 -15.48 -12.64
CA VAL A 182 6.70 -16.86 -12.78
C VAL A 182 5.50 -17.17 -11.86
N TYR A 183 5.36 -16.50 -10.71
CA TYR A 183 4.25 -16.72 -9.77
C TYR A 183 2.90 -16.36 -10.42
N PRO A 184 2.64 -15.08 -10.80
CA PRO A 184 1.38 -14.73 -11.45
C PRO A 184 1.18 -15.49 -12.78
N GLN A 185 2.24 -15.78 -13.53
CA GLN A 185 2.15 -16.55 -14.78
C GLN A 185 1.66 -17.98 -14.55
N VAL A 186 2.26 -18.71 -13.61
CA VAL A 186 1.89 -20.10 -13.30
C VAL A 186 0.46 -20.17 -12.79
N ILE A 187 0.03 -19.23 -11.93
CA ILE A 187 -1.36 -19.19 -11.46
C ILE A 187 -2.32 -18.92 -12.61
N THR A 188 -2.01 -17.92 -13.44
CA THR A 188 -2.85 -17.56 -14.59
C THR A 188 -3.03 -18.74 -15.54
N ILE A 189 -1.94 -19.41 -15.89
CA ILE A 189 -1.99 -20.62 -16.72
C ILE A 189 -2.76 -21.73 -16.02
N SER A 190 -2.52 -21.96 -14.73
CA SER A 190 -3.18 -23.03 -13.96
C SER A 190 -4.70 -22.85 -13.91
N VAL A 191 -5.18 -21.64 -13.62
CA VAL A 191 -6.61 -21.31 -13.56
C VAL A 191 -7.26 -21.46 -14.95
N TYR A 192 -6.68 -20.84 -15.99
CA TYR A 192 -7.28 -20.93 -17.33
C TYR A 192 -7.21 -22.34 -17.90
N PHE A 193 -6.09 -23.05 -17.73
CA PHE A 193 -5.96 -24.44 -18.17
C PHE A 193 -6.97 -25.35 -17.47
N TYR A 194 -7.17 -25.19 -16.16
CA TYR A 194 -8.20 -25.93 -15.43
C TYR A 194 -9.59 -25.75 -16.06
N PHE A 195 -9.97 -24.52 -16.43
CA PHE A 195 -11.27 -24.28 -17.06
C PHE A 195 -11.34 -24.76 -18.52
N ILE A 196 -10.26 -24.67 -19.29
CA ILE A 196 -10.19 -25.30 -20.63
C ILE A 196 -10.47 -26.80 -20.49
N VAL A 197 -9.85 -27.47 -19.52
CA VAL A 197 -10.10 -28.90 -19.27
C VAL A 197 -11.54 -29.14 -18.79
N CYS A 198 -12.10 -28.28 -17.95
CA CYS A 198 -13.51 -28.36 -17.53
C CYS A 198 -14.47 -28.30 -18.72
N LEU A 199 -14.19 -27.48 -19.74
CA LEU A 199 -15.03 -27.36 -20.94
C LEU A 199 -15.14 -28.67 -21.73
N PHE A 200 -14.14 -29.56 -21.64
CA PHE A 200 -14.19 -30.90 -22.23
C PHE A 200 -14.73 -31.94 -21.25
N ALA A 201 -14.21 -31.94 -20.02
CA ALA A 201 -14.48 -32.97 -19.02
C ALA A 201 -15.91 -32.94 -18.48
N ARG A 202 -16.55 -31.76 -18.43
CA ARG A 202 -17.90 -31.56 -17.87
C ARG A 202 -18.97 -31.45 -18.96
N GLN A 203 -18.68 -31.86 -20.19
CA GLN A 203 -19.74 -32.03 -21.18
C GLN A 203 -20.54 -33.28 -20.83
N HIS A 204 -21.79 -33.10 -20.43
CA HIS A 204 -22.68 -34.22 -20.16
C HIS A 204 -22.99 -34.98 -21.44
N PHE A 205 -22.57 -36.24 -21.52
CA PHE A 205 -23.05 -37.17 -22.53
C PHE A 205 -24.39 -37.71 -22.06
N LEU A 206 -25.47 -37.43 -22.81
CA LEU A 206 -26.82 -37.96 -22.54
C LEU A 206 -26.76 -39.44 -22.11
N PRO A 207 -27.06 -39.79 -20.85
CA PRO A 207 -27.21 -41.19 -20.49
C PRO A 207 -28.47 -41.74 -21.18
N ALA A 208 -28.38 -42.98 -21.65
CA ALA A 208 -29.48 -43.65 -22.36
C ALA A 208 -30.72 -43.90 -21.47
N VAL A 209 -30.61 -43.75 -20.15
CA VAL A 209 -31.68 -43.99 -19.19
C VAL A 209 -32.02 -42.69 -18.48
N LYS A 210 -33.16 -42.10 -18.86
CA LYS A 210 -33.76 -40.90 -18.26
C LYS A 210 -34.38 -41.27 -16.91
N ASN A 211 -33.88 -40.69 -15.83
CA ASN A 211 -34.64 -40.33 -14.64
C ASN A 211 -33.69 -39.51 -13.76
N ASP A 212 -33.65 -38.19 -13.97
CA ASP A 212 -33.39 -37.20 -12.92
C ASP A 212 -33.47 -35.79 -13.55
N LEU A 213 -34.42 -35.00 -13.06
CA LEU A 213 -34.63 -33.61 -13.47
C LEU A 213 -33.37 -32.74 -13.28
N GLU A 214 -32.50 -33.11 -12.34
CA GLU A 214 -31.20 -32.47 -12.08
C GLU A 214 -30.27 -32.53 -13.30
N PHE A 215 -30.32 -33.62 -14.09
CA PHE A 215 -29.44 -33.79 -15.25
C PHE A 215 -29.78 -32.82 -16.39
N HIS A 216 -31.04 -32.40 -16.52
CA HIS A 216 -31.47 -31.61 -17.69
C HIS A 216 -31.00 -30.15 -17.64
N PHE A 217 -30.92 -29.53 -16.46
CA PHE A 217 -30.51 -28.14 -16.31
C PHE A 217 -28.99 -27.95 -16.53
N ASP A 218 -28.15 -28.76 -15.88
CA ASP A 218 -26.69 -28.67 -16.03
C ASP A 218 -26.21 -29.07 -17.45
N THR A 219 -26.99 -29.88 -18.18
CA THR A 219 -26.66 -30.26 -19.56
C THR A 219 -26.78 -29.07 -20.54
N VAL A 220 -27.74 -28.17 -20.34
CA VAL A 220 -27.96 -27.03 -21.25
C VAL A 220 -27.11 -25.83 -20.84
N LEU A 221 -27.00 -25.58 -19.54
CA LEU A 221 -26.22 -24.47 -18.99
C LEU A 221 -25.42 -24.99 -17.78
N PRO A 222 -24.08 -25.06 -17.84
CA PRO A 222 -23.27 -25.63 -16.75
C PRO A 222 -23.10 -24.62 -15.61
N VAL A 223 -24.20 -24.31 -14.90
CA VAL A 223 -24.29 -23.24 -13.89
C VAL A 223 -23.21 -23.39 -12.83
N MET A 224 -23.01 -24.60 -12.30
CA MET A 224 -22.00 -24.85 -11.27
C MET A 224 -20.57 -24.57 -11.76
N THR A 225 -20.26 -24.87 -13.03
CA THR A 225 -18.94 -24.57 -13.60
C THR A 225 -18.75 -23.07 -13.82
N MET A 226 -19.81 -22.34 -14.18
CA MET A 226 -19.77 -20.88 -14.29
C MET A 226 -19.55 -20.22 -12.94
N VAL A 227 -20.23 -20.68 -11.89
CA VAL A 227 -20.03 -20.19 -10.53
C VAL A 227 -18.59 -20.45 -10.06
N GLU A 228 -18.05 -21.67 -10.27
CA GLU A 228 -16.63 -21.94 -10.00
C GLU A 228 -15.73 -20.98 -10.79
N PHE A 229 -15.95 -20.81 -12.10
CA PHE A 229 -15.18 -19.88 -12.93
C PHE A 229 -15.12 -18.47 -12.35
N LEU A 230 -16.26 -17.91 -11.96
CA LEU A 230 -16.33 -16.58 -11.35
C LEU A 230 -15.51 -16.50 -10.06
N PHE A 231 -15.60 -17.51 -9.19
CA PHE A 231 -14.81 -17.52 -7.95
C PHE A 231 -13.31 -17.65 -8.22
N TYR A 232 -12.86 -18.63 -9.00
CA TYR A 232 -11.41 -18.85 -9.23
C TYR A 232 -10.76 -17.74 -10.05
N VAL A 233 -11.41 -17.32 -11.16
CA VAL A 233 -10.89 -16.24 -12.00
C VAL A 233 -11.02 -14.91 -11.28
N GLY A 234 -12.14 -14.64 -10.62
CA GLY A 234 -12.33 -13.43 -9.81
C GLY A 234 -11.28 -13.32 -8.71
N TRP A 235 -11.04 -14.40 -7.96
CA TRP A 235 -10.06 -14.41 -6.88
C TRP A 235 -8.61 -14.27 -7.37
N MET A 236 -8.28 -14.90 -8.49
CA MET A 236 -7.01 -14.66 -9.18
C MET A 236 -6.89 -13.19 -9.61
N LYS A 237 -7.93 -12.61 -10.19
CA LYS A 237 -7.93 -11.21 -10.65
C LYS A 237 -7.76 -10.22 -9.51
N VAL A 238 -8.39 -10.45 -8.36
CA VAL A 238 -8.17 -9.65 -7.14
C VAL A 238 -6.68 -9.65 -6.76
N ALA A 239 -6.03 -10.82 -6.72
CA ALA A 239 -4.60 -10.88 -6.44
C ALA A 239 -3.74 -10.24 -7.55
N MET A 240 -4.15 -10.33 -8.82
CA MET A 240 -3.43 -9.68 -9.91
C MET A 240 -3.50 -8.14 -9.82
N ASN A 241 -4.63 -7.57 -9.46
CA ASN A 241 -4.77 -6.11 -9.27
C ASN A 241 -3.92 -5.63 -8.08
N LEU A 242 -3.87 -6.39 -6.98
CA LEU A 242 -3.07 -6.04 -5.81
C LEU A 242 -1.55 -6.17 -6.03
N LEU A 243 -1.11 -6.82 -7.11
CA LEU A 243 0.30 -7.10 -7.37
C LEU A 243 1.14 -5.83 -7.56
N ASN A 244 0.57 -4.80 -8.21
CA ASN A 244 1.25 -3.55 -8.53
C ASN A 244 0.52 -2.33 -7.95
N SER A 245 0.48 -2.19 -6.62
CA SER A 245 -0.30 -1.15 -5.95
C SER A 245 0.18 0.30 -6.17
N PHE A 246 1.34 0.48 -6.82
CA PHE A 246 1.92 1.78 -7.17
C PHE A 246 1.77 2.11 -8.67
N GLY A 247 0.94 1.34 -9.37
CA GLY A 247 0.63 1.50 -10.78
C GLY A 247 -0.26 2.71 -11.08
N GLU A 248 -1.00 2.58 -12.19
CA GLU A 248 -1.91 3.61 -12.68
C GLU A 248 -3.37 3.16 -12.74
N ASP A 249 -3.69 1.97 -12.24
CA ASP A 249 -5.04 1.41 -12.27
C ASP A 249 -5.93 2.06 -11.20
N ASP A 250 -7.25 2.07 -11.41
CA ASP A 250 -8.20 2.77 -10.52
C ASP A 250 -8.16 2.25 -9.07
N ASP A 251 -7.78 0.98 -8.87
CA ASP A 251 -7.68 0.33 -7.55
C ASP A 251 -6.31 0.56 -6.85
N ASP A 252 -5.36 1.21 -7.53
CA ASP A 252 -4.01 1.45 -6.99
C ASP A 252 -4.00 2.57 -5.94
N LEU A 253 -2.97 2.56 -5.09
CA LEU A 253 -2.81 3.54 -4.01
C LEU A 253 -2.71 4.96 -4.60
N ASP A 254 -3.59 5.86 -4.15
CA ASP A 254 -3.52 7.28 -4.50
C ASP A 254 -2.37 7.96 -3.74
N CYS A 255 -1.16 7.70 -4.22
CA CYS A 255 0.06 8.28 -3.69
C CYS A 255 0.08 9.80 -3.83
N SER A 256 -0.62 10.35 -4.83
CA SER A 256 -0.66 11.78 -5.11
C SER A 256 -1.45 12.52 -4.04
N PHE A 257 -2.64 12.01 -3.70
CA PHE A 257 -3.38 12.48 -2.55
C PHE A 257 -2.59 12.30 -1.26
N PHE A 258 -1.96 11.13 -1.08
CA PHE A 258 -1.29 10.78 0.17
C PHE A 258 -0.14 11.72 0.54
N ILE A 259 0.74 12.06 -0.40
CA ILE A 259 1.85 13.00 -0.15
C ILE A 259 1.38 14.42 0.16
N ASP A 260 0.31 14.88 -0.51
CA ASP A 260 -0.27 16.20 -0.27
C ASP A 260 -0.93 16.24 1.10
N LYS A 261 -1.67 15.18 1.46
CA LYS A 261 -2.24 14.98 2.80
C LYS A 261 -1.15 15.05 3.86
N ASN A 262 -0.04 14.34 3.67
CA ASN A 262 1.05 14.33 4.64
C ASN A 262 1.70 15.71 4.79
N LEU A 263 2.02 16.39 3.69
CA LEU A 263 2.60 17.73 3.79
C LEU A 263 1.65 18.69 4.50
N ALA A 264 0.36 18.72 4.10
CA ALA A 264 -0.63 19.59 4.71
C ALA A 264 -0.84 19.27 6.20
N THR A 265 -1.13 18.01 6.53
CA THR A 265 -1.40 17.55 7.91
C THR A 265 -0.22 17.82 8.82
N GLY A 266 0.99 17.50 8.36
CA GLY A 266 2.21 17.75 9.12
C GLY A 266 2.40 19.24 9.42
N LEU A 267 2.19 20.12 8.43
CA LEU A 267 2.27 21.56 8.62
C LEU A 267 1.17 22.11 9.55
N TYR A 268 -0.06 21.59 9.47
CA TYR A 268 -1.14 21.96 10.39
C TYR A 268 -0.79 21.62 11.85
N ILE A 269 -0.20 20.44 12.09
CA ILE A 269 0.18 19.96 13.44
C ILE A 269 1.29 20.80 14.07
N VAL A 270 2.31 21.16 13.29
CA VAL A 270 3.51 21.83 13.84
C VAL A 270 3.46 23.35 13.85
N ASP A 271 2.45 23.93 13.20
CA ASP A 271 2.31 25.38 13.00
C ASP A 271 0.90 25.87 13.37
N ILE A 272 -0.08 25.67 12.48
CA ILE A 272 -1.39 26.35 12.54
C ILE A 272 -2.20 26.00 13.78
N TYR A 273 -2.25 24.71 14.15
CA TYR A 273 -2.99 24.23 15.33
C TYR A 273 -2.07 23.87 16.49
N ARG A 274 -0.79 24.26 16.44
CA ARG A 274 0.13 24.01 17.55
C ARG A 274 -0.37 24.77 18.78
N ASN A 275 -0.42 24.08 19.92
CA ASN A 275 -0.87 24.62 21.21
C ASN A 275 -2.32 25.16 21.23
N VAL A 276 -3.13 24.88 20.20
CA VAL A 276 -4.56 25.20 20.18
C VAL A 276 -5.30 24.08 20.90
N VAL A 277 -5.62 24.29 22.18
CA VAL A 277 -6.38 23.36 23.00
C VAL A 277 -7.67 24.02 23.50
N PRO A 278 -8.80 23.31 23.58
CA PRO A 278 -9.98 23.82 24.27
C PRO A 278 -9.65 24.19 25.72
N ASN A 279 -10.33 25.20 26.26
CA ASN A 279 -10.20 25.56 27.67
C ASN A 279 -10.51 24.34 28.54
N LEU A 280 -9.73 24.14 29.61
CA LEU A 280 -10.05 23.15 30.64
C LEU A 280 -11.44 23.46 31.19
N HIS A 281 -12.34 22.47 31.17
CA HIS A 281 -13.69 22.62 31.71
C HIS A 281 -13.63 23.09 33.16
N SER A 282 -14.34 24.17 33.49
CA SER A 282 -14.53 24.56 34.88
C SER A 282 -15.47 23.56 35.56
N PRO A 283 -15.14 23.03 36.76
CA PRO A 283 -15.95 22.01 37.44
C PRO A 283 -17.37 22.45 37.85
N THR A 284 -17.79 23.68 37.54
CA THR A 284 -19.11 24.22 37.91
C THR A 284 -20.27 23.70 37.05
N HIS A 285 -20.03 22.99 35.93
CA HIS A 285 -21.09 22.48 35.05
C HIS A 285 -20.91 21.01 34.67
N ASP A 286 -20.68 20.19 35.70
CA ASP A 286 -20.46 18.75 35.62
C ASP A 286 -21.76 17.97 35.32
N SER A 287 -22.38 18.27 34.18
CA SER A 287 -23.46 17.43 33.61
C SER A 287 -22.93 16.06 33.16
N PHE A 288 -21.61 15.96 32.93
CA PHE A 288 -20.95 14.75 32.48
C PHE A 288 -20.74 13.74 33.61
N SER A 289 -20.44 14.17 34.84
CA SER A 289 -20.40 13.29 36.02
C SER A 289 -21.83 12.95 36.51
N ALA A 290 -22.77 13.89 36.40
CA ALA A 290 -24.17 13.66 36.74
C ALA A 290 -24.86 12.58 35.89
N SER A 291 -24.32 12.25 34.70
CA SER A 291 -24.84 11.14 33.87
C SER A 291 -24.37 9.77 34.35
N PHE A 292 -23.21 9.67 35.00
CA PHE A 292 -22.70 8.45 35.62
C PHE A 292 -23.30 8.18 37.01
N GLU A 293 -23.81 9.20 37.69
CA GLU A 293 -24.47 9.04 39.00
C GLU A 293 -25.94 8.56 38.92
N LYS A 294 -26.54 8.49 37.73
CA LYS A 294 -27.94 8.07 37.54
C LYS A 294 -28.13 6.63 37.04
N SER A 295 -27.11 5.76 37.11
CA SER A 295 -27.26 4.30 36.93
C SER A 295 -27.21 3.58 38.27
#